data_AF-A0AAV4AKW0-F1
#
_entry.id   AF-A0AAV4AKW0-F1
#
_cell.length_a   1.000
_cell.length_b   1.000
_cell.length_c   1.000
_cell.angle_alpha   90.00
_cell.angle_beta   90.00
_cell.angle_gamma   90.00
#
_symmetry.space_group_name_H-M   'P 1'
#
loop_
_entity.id
_entity.type
_entity.pdbx_description
1 polymer ?
#
loop_
_entity_poly.entity_id
_entity_poly.type
_entity_poly.pdbx_seq_one_letter_code
_entity_poly.pdbx_strand_id
1 'polypeptide(L)'
;MPTFSELRKRSRQMVKNIVDHTGVDEAFAINVIQYARQLARKNNPDMIDELVFVAQLGLRFGITARFLVQLIFECRSQVYIF
;
A
#
# COMPACT_ATOMS: atom_id res chain seq x y z
N MET A 1 -10.46 13.96 -16.21
CA MET A 1 -9.17 14.01 -15.48
C MET A 1 -9.48 14.42 -14.05
N PRO A 2 -9.14 13.63 -13.03
CA PRO A 2 -9.33 14.07 -11.64
C PRO A 2 -8.41 15.27 -11.38
N THR A 3 -8.95 16.30 -10.72
CA THR A 3 -8.16 17.47 -10.35
C THR A 3 -7.21 17.15 -9.19
N PHE A 4 -6.13 17.92 -9.04
CA PHE A 4 -5.16 17.72 -7.95
C PHE A 4 -5.82 17.75 -6.56
N SER A 5 -6.84 18.60 -6.39
CA SER A 5 -7.66 18.69 -5.18
C SER A 5 -8.43 17.40 -4.89
N GLU A 6 -9.00 16.76 -5.91
CA GLU A 6 -9.70 15.48 -5.76
C GLU A 6 -8.77 14.33 -5.41
N LEU A 7 -7.58 14.27 -6.03
CA LEU A 7 -6.57 13.25 -5.70
C LEU A 7 -6.11 13.38 -4.24
N ARG A 8 -5.93 14.62 -3.77
CA ARG A 8 -5.57 14.90 -2.38
C ARG A 8 -6.69 14.49 -1.41
N LYS A 9 -7.94 14.77 -1.76
CA LYS A 9 -9.12 14.41 -0.95
C LYS A 9 -9.26 12.89 -0.81
N ARG A 10 -9.14 12.15 -1.92
CA ARG A 10 -9.18 10.67 -1.91
C ARG A 10 -8.06 10.07 -1.07
N SER A 11 -6.84 10.60 -1.18
CA SER A 11 -5.69 10.11 -0.41
C SER A 11 -5.90 10.32 1.10
N ARG A 12 -6.43 11.48 1.51
CA ARG A 12 -6.76 11.75 2.92
C ARG A 12 -7.86 10.85 3.45
N GLN A 13 -8.89 10.59 2.64
CA GLN A 13 -9.97 9.68 3.02
C GLN A 13 -9.45 8.26 3.29
N MET A 14 -8.54 7.77 2.44
CA MET A 14 -7.94 6.45 2.57
C MET A 14 -7.04 6.35 3.82
N VAL A 15 -6.23 7.37 4.09
CA VAL A 15 -5.43 7.45 5.33
C VAL A 15 -6.34 7.39 6.55
N LYS A 16 -7.40 8.21 6.58
CA LYS A 16 -8.33 8.27 7.71
C LYS A 16 -8.99 6.91 7.98
N ASN A 17 -9.46 6.23 6.94
CA ASN A 17 -10.06 4.90 7.09
C ASN A 17 -9.07 3.88 7.69
N ILE A 18 -7.80 3.91 7.29
CA ILE A 18 -6.79 2.99 7.84
C ILE A 18 -6.54 3.29 9.31
N VAL A 19 -6.35 4.57 9.67
CA VAL A 19 -6.12 4.99 11.05
C VAL A 19 -7.31 4.61 11.94
N ASP A 20 -8.54 4.90 11.51
CA ASP A 20 -9.76 4.64 12.27
C ASP A 20 -10.00 3.13 12.51
N HIS A 21 -9.58 2.26 11.59
CA HIS A 21 -9.80 0.81 11.69
C HIS A 21 -8.64 0.01 12.28
N THR A 22 -7.42 0.56 12.31
CA THR A 22 -6.23 -0.18 12.75
C THR A 22 -5.50 0.47 13.93
N GLY A 23 -5.82 1.73 14.25
CA GLY A 23 -5.16 2.48 15.32
C GLY A 23 -3.69 2.82 15.03
N VAL A 24 -3.22 2.61 13.79
CA VAL A 24 -1.87 2.98 13.38
C VAL A 24 -1.73 4.50 13.23
N ASP A 25 -0.52 4.99 13.45
CA ASP A 25 -0.18 6.39 13.29
C ASP A 25 -0.48 6.91 11.87
N GLU A 26 -0.90 8.18 11.77
CA GLU A 26 -1.27 8.79 10.49
C GLU A 26 -0.07 8.90 9.54
N ALA A 27 1.12 9.22 10.06
CA ALA A 27 2.34 9.29 9.22
C ALA A 27 2.74 7.91 8.73
N PHE A 28 2.55 6.87 9.55
CA PHE A 28 2.73 5.48 9.13
C PHE A 28 1.77 5.11 7.99
N ALA A 29 0.47 5.39 8.14
CA ALA A 29 -0.54 5.11 7.12
C ALA A 29 -0.25 5.87 5.80
N ILE A 30 0.18 7.13 5.88
CA ILE A 30 0.58 7.93 4.71
C ILE A 30 1.76 7.27 3.97
N ASN A 31 2.78 6.84 4.71
CA ASN A 31 3.95 6.19 4.13
C ASN A 31 3.60 4.87 3.44
N VAL A 32 2.73 4.06 4.06
CA VAL A 32 2.25 2.81 3.47
C VAL A 32 1.46 3.06 2.19
N ILE A 33 0.54 4.04 2.16
CA ILE A 33 -0.24 4.37 0.96
C ILE A 33 0.66 4.92 -0.16
N GLN A 34 1.60 5.82 0.17
CA GLN A 34 2.58 6.36 -0.78
C GLN A 34 3.40 5.24 -1.41
N TYR A 35 3.86 4.30 -0.59
CA TYR A 35 4.62 3.15 -1.04
C TYR A 35 3.77 2.22 -1.91
N ALA A 36 2.55 1.88 -1.46
CA ALA A 36 1.62 1.03 -2.21
C ALA A 36 1.29 1.59 -3.60
N ARG A 37 1.23 2.92 -3.75
CA ARG A 37 1.02 3.59 -5.04
C ARG A 37 2.22 3.54 -5.99
N GLN A 38 3.42 3.33 -5.46
CA GLN A 38 4.64 3.20 -6.25
C GLN A 38 4.86 1.75 -6.74
N LEU A 39 4.11 0.79 -6.20
CA LEU A 39 4.15 -0.59 -6.67
C LEU A 39 3.39 -0.72 -8.01
N ALA A 40 3.89 -1.54 -8.93
CA ALA A 40 3.28 -1.67 -10.26
C ALA A 40 1.83 -2.17 -10.23
N ARG A 41 1.09 -1.76 -11.28
CA ARG A 41 -0.36 -1.97 -11.43
C ARG A 41 -0.71 -3.42 -11.77
N LYS A 42 -1.87 -3.85 -11.27
CA LYS A 42 -2.50 -5.19 -11.33
C LYS A 42 -2.43 -5.94 -12.68
N ASN A 43 -2.31 -5.25 -13.81
CA ASN A 43 -2.37 -5.88 -15.13
C ASN A 43 -1.02 -6.41 -15.63
N ASN A 44 0.09 -6.08 -14.95
CA ASN A 44 1.40 -6.69 -15.13
C ASN A 44 2.14 -6.60 -13.80
N PRO A 45 1.89 -7.51 -12.83
CA PRO A 45 2.80 -7.67 -11.72
C PRO A 45 4.12 -8.17 -12.29
N ASP A 46 5.08 -7.28 -12.48
CA ASP A 46 6.41 -7.69 -12.87
C ASP A 46 6.98 -8.50 -11.69
N MET A 47 7.64 -9.64 -11.96
CA MET A 47 8.22 -10.47 -10.91
C MET A 47 9.23 -9.66 -10.05
N ILE A 48 9.78 -8.61 -10.66
CA ILE A 48 10.64 -7.61 -10.03
C ILE A 48 9.87 -6.81 -8.96
N ASP A 49 8.60 -6.46 -9.17
CA ASP A 49 7.81 -5.70 -8.19
C ASP A 49 7.50 -6.51 -6.94
N GLU A 50 7.26 -7.81 -7.08
CA GLU A 50 7.06 -8.69 -5.93
C GLU A 50 8.35 -8.82 -5.10
N LEU A 51 9.50 -8.98 -5.77
CA LEU A 51 10.80 -8.99 -5.11
C LEU A 51 11.12 -7.67 -4.42
N VAL A 52 10.86 -6.54 -5.07
CA VAL A 52 11.05 -5.20 -4.48
C VAL A 52 10.10 -5.00 -3.31
N PHE A 53 8.85 -5.45 -3.42
CA PHE A 53 7.87 -5.37 -2.35
C PHE A 53 8.31 -6.16 -1.11
N VAL A 54 8.72 -7.42 -1.29
CA VAL A 54 9.22 -8.28 -0.21
C VAL A 54 10.47 -7.66 0.44
N ALA A 55 11.42 -7.18 -0.38
CA ALA A 55 12.65 -6.56 0.11
C ALA A 55 12.37 -5.29 0.94
N GLN A 56 11.42 -4.46 0.52
CA GLN A 56 11.06 -3.24 1.22
C GLN A 56 10.25 -3.51 2.49
N LEU A 57 9.40 -4.55 2.50
CA LEU A 57 8.72 -5.01 3.73
C LEU A 57 9.73 -5.46 4.80
N GLY A 58 10.76 -6.20 4.39
CA GLY A 58 11.85 -6.59 5.27
C GLY A 58 12.66 -5.38 5.76
N LEU A 59 13.11 -4.51 4.85
CA LEU A 59 14.01 -3.39 5.16
C LEU A 59 13.35 -2.26 5.97
N ARG A 60 12.10 -1.90 5.66
CA ARG A 60 11.44 -0.74 6.27
C ARG A 60 10.58 -1.10 7.48
N PHE A 61 10.02 -2.30 7.49
CA PHE A 61 9.03 -2.71 8.49
C PHE A 61 9.48 -3.92 9.31
N GLY A 62 10.64 -4.53 9.00
CA GLY A 62 11.11 -5.74 9.67
C GLY A 62 10.24 -6.96 9.40
N ILE A 63 9.35 -6.91 8.40
CA ILE A 63 8.41 -7.98 8.10
C ILE A 63 9.10 -8.97 7.15
N THR A 64 9.58 -10.07 7.71
CA THR A 64 10.28 -11.15 6.97
C THR A 64 9.48 -12.45 6.92
N ALA A 65 8.42 -12.56 7.73
CA ALA A 65 7.56 -13.74 7.74
C ALA A 65 6.83 -13.89 6.40
N ARG A 66 7.16 -14.95 5.66
CA ARG A 66 6.61 -15.22 4.31
C ARG A 66 5.08 -15.15 4.25
N PHE A 67 4.42 -15.72 5.26
CA PHE A 67 2.96 -15.70 5.36
C PHE A 67 2.39 -14.27 5.42
N LEU A 68 2.99 -13.38 6.23
CA LEU A 68 2.54 -11.99 6.33
C LEU A 68 2.78 -11.23 5.03
N VAL A 69 3.92 -11.45 4.38
CA VAL A 69 4.25 -10.81 3.11
C VAL A 69 3.25 -11.20 2.00
N GLN A 70 2.90 -12.49 1.90
CA GLN A 70 1.87 -12.97 0.97
C GLN A 70 0.50 -12.33 1.25
N LEU A 71 0.10 -12.26 2.52
CA LEU A 71 -1.19 -11.70 2.92
C LEU A 71 -1.32 -10.22 2.52
N ILE A 72 -0.26 -9.43 2.72
CA ILE A 72 -0.24 -8.02 2.33
C ILE A 72 -0.22 -7.88 0.80
N PHE A 73 0.53 -8.76 0.10
CA PHE A 73 0.59 -8.76 -1.36
C PHE A 73 -0.76 -9.13 -2.01
N GLU A 74 -1.51 -10.06 -1.41
CA GLU A 74 -2.86 -10.44 -1.85
C GLU A 74 -3.88 -9.33 -1.58
N CYS A 75 -3.85 -8.71 -0.39
CA CYS A 75 -4.68 -7.54 -0.09
C CYS A 75 -4.45 -6.40 -1.09
N ARG A 76 -3.20 -6.18 -1.54
CA ARG A 76 -2.88 -5.19 -2.59
C ARG A 76 -3.69 -5.42 -3.86
N SER A 77 -3.87 -6.67 -4.28
CA SER A 77 -4.59 -7.03 -5.51
C SER A 77 -6.10 -6.71 -5.44
N GLN A 78 -6.65 -6.57 -4.22
CA GLN A 78 -8.06 -6.25 -3.97
C GLN A 78 -8.35 -4.74 -3.83
N VAL A 79 -7.36 -3.91 -3.48
CA VAL A 79 -7.55 -2.45 -3.27
C VAL A 79 -7.94 -1.69 -4.55
N TYR A 80 -7.79 -2.28 -5.75
CA TYR A 80 -8.13 -1.65 -7.03
C TYR A 80 -9.57 -1.93 -7.54
N ILE A 81 -10.49 -2.35 -6.67
CA ILE A 81 -11.92 -2.56 -7.02
C ILE A 81 -12.77 -1.29 -6.78
N PHE A 82 -12.20 -0.20 -6.25
CA PHE A 82 -12.87 1.09 -6.04
C PHE A 82 -12.17 2.27 -6.73
#